data_AF-A0A919HII8-F1
#
_entry.id   AF-A0A919HII8-F1
#
_cell.length_a   1.000
_cell.length_b   1.000
_cell.length_c   1.000
_cell.angle_alpha   90.00
_cell.angle_beta   90.00
_cell.angle_gamma   90.00
#
_symmetry.space_group_name_H-M   'P 1'
#
loop_
_entity.id
_entity.type
_entity.pdbx_description
1 polymer ?
#
loop_
_entity_poly.entity_id
_entity_poly.type
_entity_poly.pdbx_seq_one_letter_code
_entity_poly.pdbx_strand_id
1 'polypeptide(L)'
;MTATEDVVDFVRSTTPPPAARESATAELARFAEAGRAGAESSAVRALRAALGTAEAGPVRTAWVSATAAGAGAEAGADGDGGPEWIAVCAAAGALEADPARAAEATALGYAVAEHIATALGTAHTDAGWAAQCTAGAIGAAAAAGRLLALGALPTRHLLGLAATQAAGLAGARGTDAWALQLGKTAANAVEAALLAGNGFTSSAEPLEGRRGLFALMSPGARPPRDRLGAHWN
;
A
#
# COMPACT_ATOMS: atom_id res chain seq x y z
N MET A 1 -12.19 0.85 -20.99
CA MET A 1 -12.12 0.44 -19.58
C MET A 1 -11.51 1.61 -18.82
N THR A 2 -12.01 1.93 -17.63
CA THR A 2 -11.44 3.02 -16.83
C THR A 2 -10.30 2.49 -15.97
N ALA A 3 -9.43 3.37 -15.46
CA ALA A 3 -8.31 2.94 -14.61
C ALA A 3 -8.80 2.21 -13.34
N THR A 4 -9.91 2.67 -12.76
CA THR A 4 -10.56 1.98 -11.64
C THR A 4 -11.01 0.58 -12.03
N GLU A 5 -11.70 0.40 -13.16
CA GLU A 5 -12.15 -0.93 -13.60
C GLU A 5 -10.98 -1.85 -13.93
N ASP A 6 -9.90 -1.33 -14.54
CA ASP A 6 -8.69 -2.10 -14.82
C ASP A 6 -8.09 -2.67 -13.53
N VAL A 7 -8.00 -1.88 -12.46
CA VAL A 7 -7.51 -2.35 -11.15
C VAL A 7 -8.50 -3.33 -10.51
N VAL A 8 -9.82 -3.08 -10.57
CA VAL A 8 -10.85 -3.98 -10.03
C VAL A 8 -10.76 -5.36 -10.68
N ASP A 9 -10.65 -5.42 -12.00
CA ASP A 9 -10.54 -6.68 -12.73
C ASP A 9 -9.21 -7.37 -12.41
N PHE A 10 -8.09 -6.63 -12.42
CA PHE A 10 -6.79 -7.18 -12.08
C PHE A 10 -6.74 -7.80 -10.68
N VAL A 11 -7.28 -7.09 -9.67
CA VAL A 11 -7.38 -7.58 -8.28
C VAL A 11 -8.16 -8.89 -8.20
N ARG A 12 -9.12 -9.14 -9.10
CA ARG A 12 -10.02 -10.30 -9.02
C ARG A 12 -9.60 -11.48 -9.88
N SER A 13 -9.05 -11.23 -11.07
CA SER A 13 -8.83 -12.29 -12.06
C SER A 13 -7.37 -12.64 -12.30
N THR A 14 -6.42 -11.81 -11.86
CA THR A 14 -5.01 -12.04 -12.17
C THR A 14 -4.38 -13.06 -11.23
N THR A 15 -3.63 -14.01 -11.76
CA THR A 15 -2.70 -14.81 -10.96
C THR A 15 -1.28 -14.32 -11.23
N PRO A 16 -0.59 -13.77 -10.22
CA PRO A 16 0.80 -13.36 -10.38
C PRO A 16 1.69 -14.52 -10.86
N PRO A 17 2.61 -14.28 -11.82
CA PRO A 17 3.51 -15.32 -12.29
C PRO A 17 4.41 -15.83 -11.14
N PRO A 18 4.94 -17.07 -11.22
CA PRO A 18 5.78 -17.64 -10.17
C PRO A 18 6.94 -16.72 -9.74
N ALA A 19 7.65 -16.12 -10.71
CA ALA A 19 8.75 -15.20 -10.44
C ALA A 19 8.33 -13.97 -9.60
N ALA A 20 7.15 -13.41 -9.87
CA ALA A 20 6.63 -12.28 -9.09
C ALA A 20 6.31 -12.69 -7.64
N ARG A 21 5.80 -13.90 -7.44
CA ARG A 21 5.52 -14.45 -6.09
C ARG A 21 6.81 -14.74 -5.32
N GLU A 22 7.85 -15.19 -6.02
CA GLU A 22 9.18 -15.38 -5.45
C GLU A 22 9.81 -14.03 -5.02
N SER A 23 9.76 -13.02 -5.90
CA SER A 23 10.18 -11.64 -5.58
C SER A 23 9.42 -11.10 -4.35
N ALA A 24 8.09 -11.23 -4.34
CA ALA A 24 7.26 -10.82 -3.21
C ALA A 24 7.56 -11.59 -1.91
N THR A 25 7.98 -12.85 -2.01
CA THR A 25 8.42 -13.63 -0.84
C THR A 25 9.71 -13.08 -0.25
N ALA A 26 10.67 -12.75 -1.11
CA ALA A 26 11.91 -12.11 -0.68
C ALA A 26 11.64 -10.73 -0.05
N GLU A 27 10.72 -9.96 -0.63
CA GLU A 27 10.31 -8.66 -0.07
C GLU A 27 9.62 -8.77 1.28
N LEU A 28 8.73 -9.74 1.47
CA LEU A 28 8.13 -10.00 2.78
C LEU A 28 9.19 -10.36 3.83
N ALA A 29 10.26 -11.05 3.43
CA ALA A 29 11.39 -11.33 4.32
C ALA A 29 12.19 -10.07 4.67
N ARG A 30 12.49 -9.20 3.68
CA ARG A 30 13.13 -7.88 3.89
C ARG A 30 12.28 -6.99 4.79
N PHE A 31 10.97 -6.96 4.56
CA PHE A 31 10.00 -6.26 5.39
C PHE A 31 10.05 -6.74 6.85
N ALA A 32 10.06 -8.06 7.06
CA ALA A 32 10.13 -8.64 8.40
C ALA A 32 11.46 -8.31 9.11
N GLU A 33 12.57 -8.29 8.38
CA GLU A 33 13.88 -7.90 8.90
C GLU A 33 13.92 -6.44 9.29
N ALA A 34 13.51 -5.53 8.40
CA ALA A 34 13.39 -4.11 8.71
C ALA A 34 12.45 -3.87 9.90
N GLY A 35 11.34 -4.62 9.97
CA GLY A 35 10.40 -4.57 11.09
C GLY A 35 11.06 -4.94 12.42
N ARG A 36 11.91 -5.97 12.45
CA ARG A 36 12.69 -6.33 13.65
C ARG A 36 13.71 -5.24 14.01
N ALA A 37 14.41 -4.68 13.02
CA ALA A 37 15.40 -3.63 13.24
C ALA A 37 14.77 -2.34 13.82
N GLY A 38 13.58 -1.96 13.35
CA GLY A 38 12.87 -0.76 13.82
C GLY A 38 11.90 -0.97 14.98
N ALA A 39 11.77 -2.19 15.51
CA ALA A 39 10.78 -2.54 16.54
C ALA A 39 10.90 -1.69 17.82
N GLU A 40 12.11 -1.27 18.16
CA GLU A 40 12.42 -0.45 19.33
C GLU A 40 12.83 0.99 18.94
N SER A 41 12.38 1.47 17.79
CA SER A 41 12.56 2.87 17.40
C SER A 41 11.76 3.84 18.28
N SER A 42 12.15 5.12 18.29
CA SER A 42 11.37 6.20 18.91
C SER A 42 9.94 6.25 18.35
N ALA A 43 9.81 6.15 17.03
CA ALA A 43 8.53 6.12 16.33
C ALA A 43 7.61 5.00 16.86
N VAL A 44 8.12 3.76 16.94
CA VAL A 44 7.31 2.62 17.41
C VAL A 44 6.95 2.73 18.88
N ARG A 45 7.87 3.19 19.74
CA ARG A 45 7.57 3.43 21.17
C ARG A 45 6.49 4.49 21.34
N ALA A 46 6.60 5.61 20.63
CA ALA A 46 5.60 6.68 20.67
C ALA A 46 4.24 6.20 20.16
N LEU A 47 4.21 5.46 19.05
CA LEU A 47 2.99 4.88 18.51
C LEU A 47 2.32 3.90 19.48
N ARG A 48 3.09 2.97 20.06
CA ARG A 48 2.56 2.00 21.04
C ARG A 48 2.00 2.70 22.28
N ALA A 49 2.68 3.74 22.77
CA ALA A 49 2.20 4.54 23.89
C ALA A 49 0.86 5.24 23.56
N ALA A 50 0.73 5.80 22.35
CA ALA A 50 -0.49 6.45 21.89
C ALA A 50 -1.67 5.48 21.70
N LEU A 51 -1.41 4.26 21.21
CA LEU A 51 -2.44 3.26 20.93
C LEU A 51 -2.91 2.47 22.18
N GLY A 52 -2.20 2.58 23.31
CA GLY A 52 -2.55 1.86 24.55
C GLY A 52 -2.43 0.33 24.44
N THR A 53 -3.11 -0.42 25.31
CA THR A 53 -2.93 -1.89 25.46
C THR A 53 -4.03 -2.75 24.83
N ALA A 54 -4.97 -2.16 24.09
CA ALA A 54 -6.07 -2.90 23.47
C ALA A 54 -5.57 -3.98 22.48
N GLU A 55 -6.35 -5.06 22.33
CA GLU A 55 -6.05 -6.18 21.43
C GLU A 55 -5.80 -5.71 19.99
N ALA A 56 -4.78 -6.28 19.34
CA ALA A 56 -4.35 -5.84 18.03
C ALA A 56 -5.17 -6.51 16.92
N GLY A 57 -6.23 -5.83 16.48
CA GLY A 57 -6.89 -6.15 15.21
C GLY A 57 -5.99 -5.86 14.00
N PRO A 58 -6.37 -6.35 12.80
CA PRO A 58 -5.53 -6.28 11.60
C PRO A 58 -5.12 -4.84 11.21
N VAL A 59 -6.00 -3.85 11.41
CA VAL A 59 -5.68 -2.42 11.18
C VAL A 59 -4.51 -1.96 12.06
N ARG A 60 -4.54 -2.32 13.34
CA ARG A 60 -3.50 -1.98 14.31
C ARG A 60 -2.20 -2.72 14.00
N THR A 61 -2.30 -3.99 13.65
CA THR A 61 -1.15 -4.82 13.24
C THR A 61 -0.44 -4.21 12.03
N ALA A 62 -1.18 -3.83 10.98
CA ALA A 62 -0.63 -3.16 9.80
C ALA A 62 0.05 -1.83 10.15
N TRP A 63 -0.56 -1.01 11.02
CA TRP A 63 0.01 0.27 11.42
C TRP A 63 1.37 0.08 12.11
N VAL A 64 1.41 -0.78 13.12
CA VAL A 64 2.63 -0.96 13.92
C VAL A 64 3.73 -1.63 13.10
N SER A 65 3.41 -2.65 12.30
CA SER A 65 4.40 -3.38 11.51
C SER A 65 5.03 -2.52 10.40
N ALA A 66 4.24 -1.73 9.67
CA ALA A 66 4.78 -0.80 8.67
C ALA A 66 5.56 0.36 9.31
N THR A 67 5.14 0.86 10.48
CA THR A 67 5.92 1.88 11.20
C THR A 67 7.28 1.32 11.62
N ALA A 68 7.31 0.10 12.15
CA ALA A 68 8.56 -0.56 12.53
C ALA A 68 9.46 -0.81 11.32
N ALA A 69 8.91 -1.34 10.22
CA ALA A 69 9.67 -1.59 9.00
C ALA A 69 10.21 -0.29 8.38
N GLY A 70 9.41 0.78 8.35
CA GLY A 70 9.85 2.09 7.87
C GLY A 70 11.02 2.66 8.68
N ALA A 71 10.92 2.60 10.01
CA ALA A 71 11.98 3.06 10.90
C ALA A 71 13.26 2.21 10.78
N GLY A 72 13.12 0.89 10.65
CA GLY A 72 14.27 0.00 10.47
C GLY A 72 14.94 0.17 9.11
N ALA A 73 14.16 0.40 8.05
CA ALA A 73 14.69 0.67 6.71
C ALA A 73 15.49 1.97 6.65
N GLU A 74 15.04 3.03 7.33
CA GLU A 74 15.82 4.29 7.42
C GLU A 74 17.09 4.11 8.25
N ALA A 75 17.07 3.27 9.29
CA ALA A 75 18.24 3.00 10.13
C ALA A 75 19.30 2.11 9.45
N GLY A 76 18.89 1.22 8.54
CA GLY A 76 19.75 0.25 7.86
C GLY A 76 20.21 0.65 6.45
N ALA A 77 20.09 1.93 6.07
CA ALA A 77 20.32 2.42 4.71
C ALA A 77 21.81 2.46 4.25
N ASP A 78 22.61 1.46 4.62
CA ASP A 78 24.01 1.29 4.21
C ASP A 78 24.20 0.60 2.85
N GLY A 79 23.16 0.51 2.01
CA GLY A 79 23.32 0.26 0.57
C GLY A 79 22.39 -0.73 -0.13
N ASP A 80 21.55 -1.50 0.58
CA ASP A 80 20.69 -2.52 -0.09
C ASP A 80 19.29 -2.03 -0.50
N GLY A 81 18.92 -0.79 -0.13
CA GLY A 81 17.57 -0.27 -0.37
C GLY A 81 16.54 -1.11 0.40
N GLY A 82 16.13 -0.66 1.58
CA GLY A 82 15.16 -1.38 2.43
C GLY A 82 13.87 -1.78 1.68
N PRO A 83 12.99 -2.58 2.30
CA PRO A 83 11.84 -3.18 1.64
C PRO A 83 11.05 -2.15 0.83
N GLU A 84 10.74 -2.51 -0.42
CA GLU A 84 9.89 -1.66 -1.26
C GLU A 84 8.44 -1.73 -0.77
N TRP A 85 7.63 -0.73 -1.14
CA TRP A 85 6.18 -0.72 -0.92
C TRP A 85 5.73 -1.25 0.45
N ILE A 86 6.37 -0.79 1.53
CA ILE A 86 6.19 -1.28 2.92
C ILE A 86 4.71 -1.43 3.31
N ALA A 87 3.87 -0.50 2.86
CA ALA A 87 2.44 -0.54 3.16
C ALA A 87 1.71 -1.77 2.57
N VAL A 88 2.14 -2.25 1.40
CA VAL A 88 1.59 -3.46 0.75
C VAL A 88 1.95 -4.70 1.57
N CYS A 89 3.24 -4.87 1.89
CA CYS A 89 3.73 -5.97 2.72
C CYS A 89 3.03 -6.01 4.09
N ALA A 90 2.90 -4.85 4.74
CA ALA A 90 2.24 -4.74 6.03
C ALA A 90 0.73 -5.03 5.96
N ALA A 91 0.03 -4.56 4.93
CA ALA A 91 -1.39 -4.87 4.75
C ALA A 91 -1.62 -6.36 4.49
N ALA A 92 -0.80 -6.98 3.65
CA ALA A 92 -0.87 -8.41 3.37
C ALA A 92 -0.59 -9.25 4.63
N GLY A 93 0.53 -9.00 5.31
CA GLY A 93 0.91 -9.76 6.51
C GLY A 93 0.00 -9.52 7.72
N ALA A 94 -0.74 -8.40 7.77
CA ALA A 94 -1.72 -8.16 8.82
C ALA A 94 -3.03 -8.92 8.62
N LEU A 95 -3.34 -9.34 7.39
CA LEU A 95 -4.57 -10.04 7.02
C LEU A 95 -4.36 -11.53 6.78
N GLU A 96 -3.12 -11.96 6.51
CA GLU A 96 -2.83 -13.33 6.13
C GLU A 96 -1.54 -13.84 6.78
N ALA A 97 -1.65 -15.01 7.42
CA ALA A 97 -0.54 -15.68 8.07
C ALA A 97 0.12 -16.73 7.17
N ASP A 98 -0.58 -17.23 6.14
CA ASP A 98 -0.01 -18.10 5.11
C ASP A 98 0.97 -17.32 4.22
N PRO A 99 2.28 -17.62 4.26
CA PRO A 99 3.28 -16.89 3.50
C PRO A 99 3.05 -16.92 1.99
N ALA A 100 2.51 -18.02 1.45
CA ALA A 100 2.28 -18.15 0.01
C ALA A 100 1.14 -17.26 -0.45
N ARG A 101 0.05 -17.19 0.34
CA ARG A 101 -1.09 -16.29 0.06
C ARG A 101 -0.71 -14.83 0.27
N ALA A 102 0.07 -14.53 1.30
CA ALA A 102 0.61 -13.19 1.52
C ALA A 102 1.53 -12.76 0.36
N ALA A 103 2.41 -13.63 -0.13
CA ALA A 103 3.28 -13.34 -1.27
C ALA A 103 2.50 -13.11 -2.57
N GLU A 104 1.44 -13.90 -2.83
CA GLU A 104 0.56 -13.68 -3.98
C GLU A 104 -0.12 -12.29 -3.92
N ALA A 105 -0.69 -11.95 -2.77
CA ALA A 105 -1.36 -10.66 -2.58
C ALA A 105 -0.37 -9.48 -2.66
N THR A 106 0.83 -9.65 -2.11
CA THR A 106 1.90 -8.65 -2.18
C THR A 106 2.36 -8.43 -3.63
N ALA A 107 2.61 -9.49 -4.40
CA ALA A 107 2.98 -9.38 -5.81
C ALA A 107 1.92 -8.62 -6.62
N LEU A 108 0.64 -8.91 -6.37
CA LEU A 108 -0.47 -8.20 -6.99
C LEU A 108 -0.52 -6.72 -6.58
N GLY A 109 -0.36 -6.45 -5.28
CA GLY A 109 -0.36 -5.10 -4.73
C GLY A 109 0.80 -4.24 -5.24
N TYR A 110 1.99 -4.84 -5.45
CA TYR A 110 3.16 -4.19 -6.04
C TYR A 110 2.86 -3.75 -7.47
N ALA A 111 2.39 -4.67 -8.32
CA ALA A 111 2.05 -4.35 -9.71
C ALA A 111 1.03 -3.20 -9.79
N VAL A 112 0.05 -3.17 -8.87
CA VAL A 112 -0.89 -2.04 -8.76
C VAL A 112 -0.18 -0.77 -8.28
N ALA A 113 0.61 -0.81 -7.21
CA ALA A 113 1.32 0.36 -6.69
C ALA A 113 2.24 1.00 -7.74
N GLU A 114 3.02 0.19 -8.47
CA GLU A 114 3.90 0.64 -9.54
C GLU A 114 3.13 1.28 -10.70
N HIS A 115 2.02 0.67 -11.09
CA HIS A 115 1.16 1.21 -12.14
C HIS A 115 0.58 2.58 -11.73
N ILE A 116 0.10 2.70 -10.49
CA ILE A 116 -0.41 3.95 -9.94
C ILE A 116 0.70 5.00 -9.79
N ALA A 117 1.89 4.60 -9.35
CA ALA A 117 3.04 5.50 -9.23
C ALA A 117 3.49 6.04 -10.59
N THR A 118 3.52 5.17 -11.61
CA THR A 118 3.81 5.56 -13.00
C THR A 118 2.75 6.51 -13.55
N ALA A 119 1.48 6.28 -13.22
CA ALA A 119 0.37 7.15 -13.61
C ALA A 119 0.49 8.54 -12.97
N LEU A 120 0.87 8.59 -11.70
CA LEU A 120 1.12 9.83 -10.97
C LEU A 120 2.33 10.58 -11.55
N GLY A 121 3.38 9.85 -11.94
CA GLY A 121 4.54 10.40 -12.65
C GLY A 121 5.35 11.43 -11.86
N THR A 122 6.29 12.09 -12.53
CA THR A 122 7.24 13.00 -11.85
C THR A 122 6.57 14.26 -11.31
N ALA A 123 5.51 14.76 -11.96
CA ALA A 123 4.78 15.94 -11.47
C ALA A 123 4.24 15.74 -10.04
N HIS A 124 3.88 14.51 -9.67
CA HIS A 124 3.48 14.15 -8.31
C HIS A 124 4.64 14.26 -7.31
N THR A 125 5.80 13.69 -7.65
CA THR A 125 6.97 13.70 -6.77
C THR A 125 7.60 15.09 -6.68
N ASP A 126 7.62 15.83 -7.78
CA ASP A 126 8.12 17.21 -7.85
C ASP A 126 7.27 18.17 -7.02
N ALA A 127 5.96 17.89 -6.91
CA ALA A 127 5.06 18.61 -6.01
C ALA A 127 5.27 18.26 -4.51
N GLY A 128 6.17 17.33 -4.18
CA GLY A 128 6.53 16.98 -2.82
C GLY A 128 5.70 15.84 -2.21
N TRP A 129 4.94 15.10 -3.01
CA TRP A 129 4.23 13.92 -2.53
C TRP A 129 5.13 12.68 -2.43
N ALA A 130 4.84 11.84 -1.45
CA ALA A 130 5.50 10.55 -1.28
C ALA A 130 4.73 9.44 -2.01
N ALA A 131 5.18 9.07 -3.22
CA ALA A 131 4.59 8.00 -4.02
C ALA A 131 4.44 6.67 -3.24
N GLN A 132 5.40 6.35 -2.38
CA GLN A 132 5.39 5.19 -1.47
C GLN A 132 4.16 5.13 -0.57
N CYS A 133 3.54 6.28 -0.26
CA CYS A 133 2.32 6.35 0.54
C CYS A 133 1.07 6.52 -0.34
N THR A 134 1.11 7.41 -1.34
CA THR A 134 -0.06 7.70 -2.19
C THR A 134 -0.40 6.54 -3.14
N ALA A 135 0.57 6.10 -3.94
CA ALA A 135 0.40 4.90 -4.79
C ALA A 135 0.38 3.62 -3.94
N GLY A 136 1.18 3.60 -2.87
CA GLY A 136 1.22 2.50 -1.91
C GLY A 136 -0.13 2.23 -1.24
N ALA A 137 -0.95 3.27 -0.99
CA ALA A 137 -2.31 3.10 -0.47
C ALA A 137 -3.18 2.25 -1.40
N ILE A 138 -3.10 2.48 -2.72
CA ILE A 138 -3.88 1.76 -3.71
C ILE A 138 -3.36 0.32 -3.89
N GLY A 139 -2.03 0.13 -3.90
CA GLY A 139 -1.44 -1.21 -3.92
C GLY A 139 -1.76 -2.04 -2.67
N ALA A 140 -1.69 -1.42 -1.49
CA ALA A 140 -1.99 -2.07 -0.22
C ALA A 140 -3.48 -2.44 -0.14
N ALA A 141 -4.35 -1.56 -0.65
CA ALA A 141 -5.77 -1.85 -0.80
C ALA A 141 -6.00 -3.02 -1.77
N ALA A 142 -5.33 -3.05 -2.91
CA ALA A 142 -5.41 -4.16 -3.87
C ALA A 142 -5.02 -5.50 -3.23
N ALA A 143 -3.92 -5.55 -2.48
CA ALA A 143 -3.50 -6.74 -1.73
C ALA A 143 -4.55 -7.17 -0.68
N ALA A 144 -5.06 -6.22 0.11
CA ALA A 144 -6.09 -6.49 1.12
C ALA A 144 -7.41 -6.99 0.49
N GLY A 145 -7.85 -6.37 -0.60
CA GLY A 145 -9.05 -6.77 -1.35
C GLY A 145 -8.94 -8.17 -1.95
N ARG A 146 -7.74 -8.55 -2.44
CA ARG A 146 -7.44 -9.92 -2.89
C ARG A 146 -7.55 -10.92 -1.74
N LEU A 147 -6.95 -10.64 -0.60
CA LEU A 147 -6.96 -11.55 0.56
C LEU A 147 -8.36 -11.75 1.15
N LEU A 148 -9.17 -10.69 1.17
CA LEU A 148 -10.56 -10.73 1.61
C LEU A 148 -11.54 -11.25 0.54
N ALA A 149 -11.04 -11.65 -0.64
CA ALA A 149 -11.83 -12.16 -1.76
C ALA A 149 -13.00 -11.24 -2.16
N LEU A 150 -12.76 -9.92 -2.17
CA LEU A 150 -13.80 -8.94 -2.46
C LEU A 150 -14.35 -9.06 -3.90
N GLY A 151 -15.68 -8.94 -4.02
CA GLY A 151 -16.34 -8.84 -5.32
C GLY A 151 -16.07 -7.50 -6.01
N ALA A 152 -16.44 -7.37 -7.29
CA ALA A 152 -16.14 -6.18 -8.10
C ALA A 152 -16.59 -4.86 -7.46
N LEU A 153 -17.83 -4.80 -6.99
CA LEU A 153 -18.38 -3.58 -6.39
C LEU A 153 -17.72 -3.22 -5.05
N PRO A 154 -17.56 -4.14 -4.08
CA PRO A 154 -16.74 -3.88 -2.90
C PRO A 154 -15.30 -3.47 -3.22
N THR A 155 -14.64 -4.10 -4.19
CA THR A 155 -13.28 -3.70 -4.61
C THR A 155 -13.26 -2.28 -5.14
N ARG A 156 -14.25 -1.85 -5.94
CA ARG A 156 -14.36 -0.46 -6.38
C ARG A 156 -14.48 0.51 -5.20
N HIS A 157 -15.32 0.19 -4.22
CA HIS A 157 -15.48 1.01 -3.03
C HIS A 157 -14.22 1.05 -2.17
N LEU A 158 -13.52 -0.07 -2.04
CA LEU A 158 -12.21 -0.18 -1.40
C LEU A 158 -11.21 0.79 -2.05
N LEU A 159 -11.08 0.78 -3.38
CA LEU A 159 -10.17 1.71 -4.08
C LEU A 159 -10.54 3.17 -3.81
N GLY A 160 -11.83 3.49 -3.73
CA GLY A 160 -12.27 4.84 -3.40
C GLY A 160 -12.02 5.25 -1.95
N LEU A 161 -12.17 4.34 -1.00
CA LEU A 161 -11.82 4.58 0.40
C LEU A 161 -10.31 4.73 0.59
N ALA A 162 -9.52 3.93 -0.12
CA ALA A 162 -8.06 4.03 -0.13
C ALA A 162 -7.61 5.36 -0.76
N ALA A 163 -8.17 5.74 -1.91
CA ALA A 163 -7.86 7.02 -2.57
C ALA A 163 -8.25 8.23 -1.70
N THR A 164 -9.38 8.17 -1.00
CA THR A 164 -9.82 9.22 -0.06
C THR A 164 -8.84 9.41 1.10
N GLN A 165 -8.16 8.34 1.50
CA GLN A 165 -7.23 8.32 2.63
C GLN A 165 -5.76 8.35 2.20
N ALA A 166 -5.48 8.42 0.89
CA ALA A 166 -4.14 8.48 0.36
C ALA A 166 -3.51 9.83 0.74
N ALA A 167 -2.36 9.79 1.39
CA ALA A 167 -1.61 10.96 1.81
C ALA A 167 -0.14 10.59 1.94
N GLY A 168 0.76 11.58 1.87
CA GLY A 168 2.18 11.36 2.03
C GLY A 168 3.01 12.56 1.63
N LEU A 169 3.73 13.17 2.57
CA LEU A 169 4.61 14.31 2.34
C LEU A 169 6.07 13.85 2.32
N ALA A 170 6.76 14.09 1.20
CA ALA A 170 8.18 13.74 1.05
C ALA A 170 9.08 14.50 2.04
N GLY A 171 8.66 15.69 2.48
CA GLY A 171 9.38 16.49 3.48
C GLY A 171 9.44 15.87 4.88
N ALA A 172 8.75 14.76 5.12
CA ALA A 172 8.84 14.04 6.40
C ALA A 172 10.04 13.08 6.48
N ARG A 173 10.74 12.81 5.37
CA ARG A 173 11.93 11.94 5.36
C ARG A 173 12.97 12.41 6.37
N GLY A 174 13.64 11.46 7.04
CA GLY A 174 14.61 11.77 8.09
C GLY A 174 13.97 12.16 9.44
N THR A 175 12.66 11.98 9.59
CA THR A 175 11.94 12.16 10.87
C THR A 175 11.05 10.95 11.14
N ASP A 176 10.64 10.75 12.40
CA ASP A 176 9.68 9.70 12.79
C ASP A 176 8.36 9.75 11.97
N ALA A 177 8.02 10.91 11.40
CA ALA A 177 6.83 11.08 10.57
C ALA A 177 6.91 10.34 9.22
N TRP A 178 8.09 9.98 8.73
CA TRP A 178 8.23 9.12 7.55
C TRP A 178 7.68 7.72 7.82
N ALA A 179 8.17 7.08 8.90
CA ALA A 179 7.69 5.79 9.36
C ALA A 179 6.19 5.82 9.70
N LEU A 180 5.70 6.90 10.32
CA LEU A 180 4.28 7.09 10.61
C LEU A 180 3.40 7.03 9.36
N GLN A 181 3.79 7.70 8.27
CA GLN A 181 2.99 7.76 7.05
C GLN A 181 2.93 6.41 6.34
N LEU A 182 4.03 5.64 6.33
CA LEU A 182 4.04 4.26 5.84
C LEU A 182 3.10 3.38 6.67
N GLY A 183 3.18 3.50 7.99
CA GLY A 183 2.28 2.85 8.94
C GLY A 183 0.81 3.16 8.67
N LYS A 184 0.47 4.44 8.55
CA LYS A 184 -0.91 4.87 8.36
C LYS A 184 -1.44 4.50 6.99
N THR A 185 -0.59 4.48 5.96
CA THR A 185 -0.94 3.97 4.62
C THR A 185 -1.42 2.51 4.70
N ALA A 186 -0.66 1.65 5.37
CA ALA A 186 -1.02 0.23 5.55
C ALA A 186 -2.33 0.08 6.34
N ALA A 187 -2.44 0.82 7.45
CA ALA A 187 -3.62 0.78 8.33
C ALA A 187 -4.90 1.21 7.59
N ASN A 188 -4.83 2.32 6.86
CA ASN A 188 -5.97 2.86 6.10
C ASN A 188 -6.40 1.91 4.99
N ALA A 189 -5.47 1.20 4.34
CA ALA A 189 -5.79 0.22 3.31
C ALA A 189 -6.53 -1.00 3.89
N VAL A 190 -6.07 -1.54 5.02
CA VAL A 190 -6.75 -2.64 5.73
C VAL A 190 -8.13 -2.20 6.21
N GLU A 191 -8.23 -1.01 6.81
CA GLU A 191 -9.51 -0.42 7.24
C GLU A 191 -10.47 -0.25 6.06
N ALA A 192 -10.01 0.31 4.94
CA ALA A 192 -10.81 0.46 3.73
C ALA A 192 -11.34 -0.88 3.21
N ALA A 193 -10.52 -1.93 3.24
CA ALA A 193 -10.92 -3.26 2.75
C ALA A 193 -11.99 -3.88 3.64
N LEU A 194 -11.84 -3.75 4.97
CA LEU A 194 -12.84 -4.21 5.93
C LEU A 194 -14.14 -3.41 5.82
N LEU A 195 -14.07 -2.08 5.68
CA LEU A 195 -15.25 -1.23 5.49
C LEU A 195 -15.99 -1.59 4.20
N ALA A 196 -15.29 -1.69 3.07
CA ALA A 196 -15.89 -2.04 1.79
C ALA A 196 -16.51 -3.45 1.80
N GLY A 197 -15.84 -4.41 2.43
CA GLY A 197 -16.38 -5.77 2.63
C GLY A 197 -17.66 -5.81 3.46
N ASN A 198 -17.89 -4.79 4.30
CA ASN A 198 -19.10 -4.62 5.11
C ASN A 198 -20.09 -3.60 4.52
N GLY A 199 -19.99 -3.30 3.22
CA GLY A 199 -20.97 -2.49 2.50
C GLY A 199 -20.77 -0.97 2.59
N PHE A 200 -19.62 -0.50 3.09
CA PHE A 200 -19.29 0.92 3.04
C PHE A 200 -19.05 1.34 1.58
N THR A 201 -19.65 2.45 1.16
CA THR A 201 -19.62 2.92 -0.23
C THR A 201 -18.57 4.01 -0.46
N SER A 202 -18.08 4.11 -1.69
CA SER A 202 -17.26 5.22 -2.17
C SER A 202 -17.57 5.56 -3.63
N SER A 203 -16.87 6.56 -4.17
CA SER A 203 -17.04 7.05 -5.54
C SER A 203 -16.87 5.95 -6.60
N ALA A 204 -17.53 6.11 -7.75
CA ALA A 204 -17.48 5.14 -8.85
C ALA A 204 -16.18 5.20 -9.67
N GLU A 205 -15.54 6.37 -9.70
CA GLU A 205 -14.31 6.65 -10.46
C GLU A 205 -13.26 7.28 -9.51
N PRO A 206 -12.74 6.54 -8.52
CA PRO A 206 -11.83 7.10 -7.52
C PRO A 206 -10.43 7.43 -8.04
N LEU A 207 -9.96 6.77 -9.10
CA LEU A 207 -8.63 7.00 -9.66
C LEU A 207 -8.67 8.07 -10.77
N GLU A 208 -9.57 7.89 -11.72
CA GLU A 208 -9.78 8.76 -12.87
C GLU A 208 -10.83 9.87 -12.66
N GLY A 209 -11.05 10.69 -13.69
CA GLY A 209 -12.02 11.78 -13.67
C GLY A 209 -11.50 13.05 -12.98
N ARG A 210 -12.26 14.16 -13.10
CA ARG A 210 -11.83 15.49 -12.63
C ARG A 210 -11.61 15.60 -11.11
N ARG A 211 -12.13 14.65 -10.34
CA ARG A 211 -12.07 14.61 -8.87
C ARG A 211 -11.37 13.34 -8.35
N GLY A 212 -10.81 12.53 -9.25
CA GLY A 212 -10.10 11.31 -8.88
C GLY A 212 -8.66 11.60 -8.45
N LEU A 213 -8.03 10.58 -7.88
CA LEU A 213 -6.68 10.62 -7.34
C LEU A 213 -5.67 11.21 -8.33
N PHE A 214 -5.70 10.81 -9.61
CA PHE A 214 -4.74 11.31 -10.60
C PHE A 214 -4.89 12.80 -10.84
N ALA A 215 -6.12 13.29 -11.01
CA ALA A 215 -6.36 14.71 -11.30
C ALA A 215 -5.98 15.62 -10.12
N LEU A 216 -6.14 15.13 -8.88
CA LEU A 216 -5.91 15.91 -7.67
C LEU A 216 -4.46 15.86 -7.18
N MET A 217 -3.80 14.70 -7.30
CA MET A 217 -2.43 14.50 -6.81
C MET A 217 -1.37 14.61 -7.88
N SER A 218 -1.75 14.64 -9.16
CA SER A 218 -0.84 14.94 -10.26
C SER A 218 -1.56 15.70 -11.37
N PRO A 219 -1.83 17.01 -11.19
CA PRO A 219 -2.50 17.82 -12.21
C PRO A 219 -1.74 17.76 -13.54
N GLY A 220 -2.38 17.22 -14.57
CA GLY A 220 -1.77 17.05 -15.91
C GLY A 220 -1.08 15.71 -16.14
N ALA A 221 -1.11 14.79 -15.16
CA ALA A 221 -0.71 13.41 -15.36
C ALA A 221 -1.45 12.79 -16.54
N ARG A 222 -0.71 11.98 -17.31
CA ARG A 222 -1.29 11.12 -18.33
C ARG A 222 -1.26 9.70 -17.78
N PRO A 223 -2.36 8.94 -17.85
CA PRO A 223 -2.36 7.56 -17.42
C PRO A 223 -1.27 6.75 -18.17
N PRO A 224 -0.73 5.68 -17.56
CA PRO A 224 0.33 4.87 -18.16
C PRO A 224 -0.14 4.34 -19.52
N ARG A 225 0.80 4.26 -20.48
CA ARG A 225 0.50 3.65 -21.79
C ARG A 225 0.47 2.13 -21.72
N ASP A 226 1.23 1.56 -20.78
CA ASP A 226 1.33 0.12 -20.59
C ASP A 226 0.21 -0.40 -19.71
N ARG A 227 -0.20 -1.64 -20.00
CA ARG A 227 -1.27 -2.30 -19.25
C ARG A 227 -0.78 -2.71 -17.88
N LEU A 228 -1.66 -2.63 -16.88
CA LEU A 228 -1.43 -3.19 -15.56
C LEU A 228 -1.04 -4.68 -15.67
N GLY A 229 0.07 -5.06 -15.05
CA GLY A 229 0.64 -6.42 -15.13
C GLY A 229 1.45 -6.72 -16.40
N ALA A 230 1.77 -5.72 -17.24
CA ALA A 230 2.75 -5.87 -18.32
C ALA A 230 4.16 -6.12 -17.78
N HIS A 231 4.45 -5.58 -16.59
CA HIS A 231 5.69 -5.76 -15.86
C HIS A 231 5.37 -6.21 -14.44
N TRP A 232 6.25 -7.07 -13.91
CA TRP A 232 6.24 -7.57 -12.55
C TRP A 232 7.67 -7.42 -12.07
N ASN A 233 7.98 -6.32 -11.39
CA ASN A 233 9.29 -6.12 -10.77
C ASN A 233 9.31 -6.80 -9.39
#